data_AF-A0A3D5BQB2-F1
#
_entry.id   AF-A0A3D5BQB2-F1
#
_cell.length_a   1.000
_cell.length_b   1.000
_cell.length_c   1.000
_cell.angle_alpha   90.00
_cell.angle_beta   90.00
_cell.angle_gamma   90.00
#
_symmetry.space_group_name_H-M   'P 1'
#
loop_
_entity.id
_entity.type
_entity.pdbx_description
1 polymer ?
#
loop_
_entity_poly.entity_id
_entity_poly.type
_entity_poly.pdbx_seq_one_letter_code
_entity_poly.pdbx_strand_id
1 'polypeptide(L)'
;IPTIGIGAGAACDGQVLVWHDTLGMFDRFTPKFVKKFETLGVKAKEAVGAYAREVREGTFPGPEHTFTMNEAELKRIYGDG
;
A
#
# COMPACT_ATOMS: atom_id res chain seq x y z
N ILE A 1 -35.83 -8.24 3.09
CA ILE A 1 -34.45 -8.41 2.56
C ILE A 1 -33.66 -7.18 3.00
N PRO A 2 -32.49 -7.30 3.67
CA PRO A 2 -31.69 -6.14 4.07
C PRO A 2 -31.14 -5.35 2.87
N THR A 3 -31.04 -4.03 3.03
CA THR A 3 -30.54 -3.08 2.03
C THR A 3 -29.19 -2.48 2.43
N ILE A 4 -28.24 -2.44 1.49
CA ILE A 4 -26.91 -1.84 1.71
C ILE A 4 -26.75 -0.64 0.78
N GLY A 5 -26.57 0.54 1.35
CA GLY A 5 -26.51 1.81 0.62
C GLY A 5 -25.10 2.31 0.37
N ILE A 6 -24.89 2.94 -0.79
CA ILE A 6 -23.76 3.84 -1.08
C ILE A 6 -24.34 5.12 -1.68
N GLY A 7 -24.27 6.23 -0.93
CA GLY A 7 -24.94 7.47 -1.34
C GLY A 7 -26.47 7.42 -1.39
N ALA A 8 -27.08 6.41 -0.75
CA ALA A 8 -28.54 6.23 -0.66
C ALA A 8 -29.16 6.86 0.61
N GLY A 9 -28.38 7.65 1.35
CA GLY A 9 -28.78 8.20 2.66
C GLY A 9 -28.73 7.16 3.78
N ALA A 10 -29.13 7.59 4.97
CA ALA A 10 -29.04 6.77 6.19
C ALA A 10 -30.19 5.75 6.35
N ALA A 11 -31.17 5.73 5.44
CA ALA A 11 -32.36 4.88 5.52
C ALA A 11 -32.15 3.45 4.99
N CYS A 12 -30.90 3.01 4.80
CA CYS A 12 -30.55 1.62 4.49
C CYS A 12 -30.16 0.87 5.77
N ASP A 13 -30.35 -0.45 5.78
CA ASP A 13 -30.00 -1.32 6.91
C ASP A 13 -28.48 -1.39 7.17
N GLY A 14 -27.68 -1.08 6.15
CA GLY A 14 -26.23 -0.94 6.24
C GLY A 14 -25.68 0.02 5.18
N GLN A 15 -24.38 0.31 5.28
CA GLN A 15 -23.69 1.23 4.37
C GLN A 15 -22.42 0.57 3.83
N VAL A 16 -22.06 0.92 2.59
CA VAL A 16 -20.82 0.50 1.94
C VAL A 16 -20.13 1.71 1.32
N LEU A 17 -18.80 1.73 1.41
CA LEU A 17 -17.93 2.68 0.73
C LEU A 17 -16.74 1.91 0.14
N VAL A 18 -16.18 2.43 -0.96
CA VAL A 18 -14.91 1.93 -1.48
C VAL A 18 -13.81 2.29 -0.49
N TRP A 19 -13.06 1.31 0.00
CA TRP A 19 -12.08 1.53 1.06
C TRP A 19 -11.00 2.57 0.69
N HIS A 20 -10.58 2.66 -0.59
CA HIS A 20 -9.68 3.71 -1.08
C HIS A 20 -10.23 5.13 -0.84
N ASP A 21 -11.54 5.33 -1.02
CA ASP A 21 -12.21 6.60 -0.81
C ASP A 21 -12.32 6.91 0.69
N THR A 22 -12.66 5.89 1.50
CA THR A 22 -12.68 5.99 2.97
C THR A 22 -11.31 6.40 3.53
N LEU A 23 -10.22 5.82 3.01
CA LEU A 23 -8.85 6.09 3.44
C LEU A 23 -8.21 7.31 2.77
N GLY A 24 -8.92 7.97 1.85
CA GLY A 24 -8.40 9.14 1.14
C GLY A 24 -7.13 8.84 0.33
N MET A 25 -7.11 7.72 -0.40
CA MET A 25 -6.01 7.33 -1.28
C MET A 25 -5.88 8.24 -2.51
N PHE A 26 -6.99 8.83 -2.96
CA PHE A 26 -7.05 9.72 -4.11
C PHE A 26 -7.48 11.14 -3.71
N ASP A 27 -6.86 12.13 -4.33
CA ASP A 27 -7.04 13.57 -4.06
C ASP A 27 -7.85 14.28 -5.15
N ARG A 28 -7.75 13.82 -6.40
CA ARG A 28 -8.33 14.51 -7.58
C ARG A 28 -9.85 14.55 -7.60
N PHE A 29 -10.53 13.56 -7.05
CA PHE A 29 -11.98 13.49 -7.02
C PHE A 29 -12.46 12.79 -5.76
N THR A 30 -13.53 13.30 -5.15
CA THR A 30 -14.18 12.69 -3.99
C THR A 30 -15.67 12.84 -4.18
N PRO A 31 -16.40 11.74 -4.42
CA PRO A 31 -17.86 11.80 -4.57
C PRO A 31 -18.52 12.43 -3.35
N LYS A 32 -19.64 13.15 -3.54
CA LYS A 32 -20.32 13.87 -2.44
C LYS A 32 -20.77 12.97 -1.28
N PHE A 33 -21.04 11.69 -1.54
CA PHE A 33 -21.45 10.72 -0.53
C PHE A 33 -20.27 10.11 0.25
N VAL A 34 -19.03 10.40 -0.16
CA VAL A 34 -17.83 9.90 0.52
C VAL A 34 -17.47 10.85 1.66
N LYS A 35 -17.30 10.27 2.85
CA LYS A 35 -16.50 10.87 3.92
C LYS A 35 -15.12 10.25 3.89
N LYS A 36 -14.08 11.06 3.70
CA LYS A 36 -12.69 10.65 3.97
C LYS A 36 -12.50 10.60 5.47
N PHE A 37 -12.13 9.44 5.98
CA PHE A 37 -11.76 9.27 7.39
C PHE A 37 -10.27 9.55 7.59
N GLU A 38 -9.47 9.38 6.55
CA GLU A 38 -8.02 9.66 6.53
C GLU A 38 -7.58 10.24 5.18
N THR A 39 -6.33 10.68 5.10
CA THR A 39 -5.67 11.12 3.84
C THR A 39 -4.39 10.31 3.58
N LEU A 40 -4.53 8.98 3.50
CA LEU A 40 -3.39 8.07 3.38
C LEU A 40 -2.68 8.16 2.03
N GLY A 41 -3.32 8.70 0.99
CA GLY A 41 -2.68 8.90 -0.31
C GLY A 41 -1.42 9.78 -0.23
N VAL A 42 -1.37 10.76 0.67
CA VAL A 42 -0.18 11.60 0.88
C VAL A 42 0.96 10.78 1.49
N LYS A 43 0.68 10.09 2.60
CA LYS A 43 1.68 9.23 3.27
C LYS A 43 2.18 8.11 2.36
N ALA A 44 1.31 7.54 1.53
CA ALA A 44 1.69 6.52 0.56
C ALA A 44 2.68 7.07 -0.49
N LYS A 45 2.42 8.27 -1.03
CA LYS A 45 3.34 8.93 -1.98
C LYS A 45 4.69 9.20 -1.33
N GLU A 46 4.71 9.69 -0.09
CA GLU A 46 5.94 9.93 0.67
C GLU A 46 6.74 8.65 0.88
N ALA A 47 6.09 7.57 1.33
CA ALA A 47 6.74 6.29 1.58
C ALA A 47 7.33 5.68 0.29
N VAL A 48 6.56 5.68 -0.80
CA VAL A 48 7.04 5.18 -2.10
C VAL A 48 8.18 6.06 -2.64
N GLY A 49 8.11 7.37 -2.44
CA GLY A 49 9.18 8.31 -2.79
C GLY A 49 10.46 8.06 -2.01
N ALA A 50 10.35 7.81 -0.70
CA ALA A 50 11.48 7.46 0.16
C ALA A 50 12.13 6.14 -0.27
N TYR A 51 11.33 5.09 -0.46
CA TYR A 51 11.80 3.81 -0.99
C TYR A 51 12.54 3.98 -2.32
N ALA A 52 11.92 4.70 -3.27
CA ALA A 52 12.53 4.91 -4.58
C ALA A 52 13.80 5.76 -4.54
N ARG A 53 13.95 6.63 -3.54
CA ARG A 53 15.20 7.37 -3.29
C ARG A 53 16.27 6.43 -2.75
N GLU A 54 15.96 5.68 -1.69
CA GLU A 54 16.92 4.78 -1.02
C GLU A 54 17.42 3.67 -1.95
N VAL A 55 16.57 3.15 -2.83
CA VAL A 55 16.99 2.21 -3.89
C VAL A 55 17.95 2.85 -4.89
N ARG A 56 17.70 4.10 -5.30
CA ARG A 56 18.58 4.81 -6.26
C ARG A 56 19.91 5.21 -5.64
N GLU A 57 19.90 5.53 -4.35
CA GLU A 57 21.10 5.85 -3.57
C GLU A 57 21.87 4.60 -3.14
N GLY A 58 21.30 3.41 -3.30
CA GLY A 58 21.89 2.14 -2.88
C GLY A 58 21.94 1.95 -1.36
N THR A 59 21.17 2.75 -0.60
CA THR A 59 21.06 2.63 0.86
C THR A 59 20.04 1.56 1.27
N PHE A 60 19.08 1.25 0.38
CA PHE A 60 18.20 0.09 0.51
C PHE A 60 18.46 -0.91 -0.65
N PRO A 61 18.50 -2.24 -0.37
CA PRO A 61 18.39 -2.86 0.95
C PRO A 61 19.67 -2.70 1.78
N GLY A 62 19.51 -2.37 3.07
CA GLY A 62 20.57 -2.47 4.07
C GLY A 62 20.82 -3.93 4.50
N PRO A 63 21.92 -4.23 5.22
CA PRO A 63 22.26 -5.58 5.66
C PRO A 63 21.13 -6.32 6.39
N GLU A 64 20.35 -5.61 7.20
CA GLU A 64 19.20 -6.12 7.94
C GLU A 64 18.03 -6.57 7.05
N HIS A 65 18.02 -6.13 5.79
CA HIS A 65 17.04 -6.50 4.76
C HIS A 65 17.62 -7.48 3.73
N THR A 66 18.76 -8.10 4.03
CA THR A 66 19.42 -9.09 3.17
C THR A 66 19.58 -10.43 3.90
N PHE A 67 19.59 -11.51 3.12
CA PHE A 67 19.94 -12.84 3.60
C PHE A 67 21.26 -13.27 2.98
N THR A 68 22.13 -13.86 3.78
CA THR A 68 23.34 -14.53 3.30
C THR A 68 23.06 -16.02 3.12
N MET A 69 23.54 -16.61 2.03
CA MET A 69 23.52 -18.07 1.86
C MET A 69 24.86 -18.65 2.32
N ASN A 70 24.83 -19.85 2.91
CA ASN A 70 26.04 -20.60 3.20
C ASN A 70 26.83 -20.84 1.90
N GLU A 71 28.14 -20.59 1.93
CA GLU A 71 29.05 -20.81 0.80
C GLU A 71 28.95 -22.23 0.20
N ALA A 72 28.74 -23.26 1.03
CA ALA A 72 28.57 -24.63 0.56
C ALA A 72 27.30 -24.84 -0.28
N GLU A 73 26.20 -24.16 0.09
CA GLU A 73 24.95 -24.18 -0.67
C GLU A 73 25.08 -23.36 -1.95
N LEU A 74 25.75 -22.20 -1.90
CA LEU A 74 26.05 -21.36 -3.07
C LEU A 74 26.84 -22.14 -4.12
N LYS A 75 27.87 -22.87 -3.67
CA LYS A 75 28.71 -23.71 -4.51
C LYS A 75 27.94 -24.87 -5.15
N ARG A 76 26.99 -25.48 -4.42
CA ARG A 76 26.14 -26.55 -4.95
C ARG A 76 25.20 -26.05 -6.06
N ILE A 77 24.65 -24.85 -5.93
CA ILE A 77 23.64 -24.32 -6.85
C ILE A 77 24.27 -23.78 -8.14
N TYR A 78 25.38 -23.05 -8.04
CA TYR A 78 26.00 -22.37 -9.19
C TYR A 78 27.24 -23.08 -9.76
N GLY A 79 27.79 -24.08 -9.05
CA GLY A 79 29.01 -24.77 -9.47
C GLY A 79 30.28 -23.92 -9.34
N ASP A 80 31.45 -24.56 -9.45
CA ASP A 80 32.74 -23.88 -9.62
C ASP A 80 32.79 -23.35 -11.05
N GLY A 81 32.36 -22.09 -11.26
CA GLY A 81 32.57 -21.39 -12.52
C GLY A 81 34.05 -21.18 -12.83
#